data_AF-A0A943BCV6-F1
#
_entry.id   AF-A0A943BCV6-F1
#
_cell.length_a   1.000
_cell.length_b   1.000
_cell.length_c   1.000
_cell.angle_alpha   90.00
_cell.angle_beta   90.00
_cell.angle_gamma   90.00
#
_symmetry.space_group_name_H-M   'P 1'
#
loop_
_entity.id
_entity.type
_entity.pdbx_description
1 polymer ?
#
loop_
_entity_poly.entity_id
_entity_poly.type
_entity_poly.pdbx_seq_one_letter_code
_entity_poly.pdbx_strand_id
1 'polypeptide(L)'
;MSLINCTECGHTVSTKASVCPNCGYAVKDILNDLNGDSNCFNNSIEESQNGQSEEFNENAFVVKINNKNIDVSEVKNILQQLPEDDLKHYRYIYSENAVSSEGHDRCKKRYCDQLYLNDLYDSAIKLLESCEQKYDLIDRSMAEFLKQFIDNGFSYIEFEGYSLSEYKRHLKEICQRTVRNRPKCPTCGSTNIRKIGTGERVASVVGLGLLSKKINKTWSCNNCGHTW
;
A
#
# COMPACT_ATOMS: atom_id res chain seq x y z
N MET A 1 -18.22 17.68 22.70
CA MET A 1 -18.72 16.95 21.53
C MET A 1 -17.53 16.68 20.63
N SER A 2 -17.29 15.44 20.18
CA SER A 2 -16.19 15.17 19.26
C SER A 2 -16.55 15.63 17.86
N LEU A 3 -15.61 16.32 17.22
CA LEU A 3 -15.71 16.81 15.84
C LEU A 3 -14.67 16.07 15.00
N ILE A 4 -15.02 15.74 13.77
CA ILE A 4 -14.15 15.12 12.76
C ILE A 4 -14.15 15.95 11.49
N ASN A 5 -13.11 15.84 10.68
CA ASN A 5 -13.12 16.45 9.36
C ASN A 5 -13.68 15.45 8.34
N CYS A 6 -14.61 15.91 7.50
CA CYS A 6 -15.15 15.11 6.42
C CYS A 6 -14.08 14.79 5.39
N THR A 7 -13.86 13.50 5.11
CA THR A 7 -12.90 12.99 4.11
C THR A 7 -13.19 13.48 2.70
N GLU A 8 -14.46 13.81 2.39
CA GLU A 8 -14.87 14.26 1.06
C GLU A 8 -14.77 15.78 0.84
N CYS A 9 -14.99 16.60 1.87
CA CYS A 9 -15.09 18.06 1.70
C CYS A 9 -14.25 18.88 2.68
N GLY A 10 -13.58 18.25 3.65
CA GLY A 10 -12.76 18.90 4.67
C GLY A 10 -13.55 19.69 5.72
N HIS A 11 -14.89 19.76 5.61
CA HIS A 11 -15.73 20.45 6.59
C HIS A 11 -15.74 19.71 7.92
N THR A 12 -15.75 20.45 9.02
CA THR A 12 -15.84 19.89 10.37
C THR A 12 -17.26 19.42 10.66
N VAL A 13 -17.41 18.17 11.06
CA VAL A 13 -18.69 17.48 11.27
C VAL A 13 -18.73 16.84 12.66
N SER A 14 -19.90 16.82 13.28
CA SER A 14 -20.13 16.08 14.53
C SER A 14 -20.14 14.57 14.27
N THR A 15 -19.48 13.80 15.13
CA THR A 15 -19.49 12.32 15.10
C THR A 15 -20.88 11.70 15.28
N LYS A 16 -21.85 12.48 15.78
CA LYS A 16 -23.24 12.04 15.99
C LYS A 16 -24.18 12.37 14.82
N ALA A 17 -23.73 13.17 13.85
CA ALA A 17 -24.56 13.48 12.69
C ALA A 17 -24.71 12.23 11.80
N SER A 18 -25.81 12.10 11.07
CA SER A 18 -25.98 11.00 10.10
C SER A 18 -25.19 11.27 8.81
N VAL A 19 -25.11 12.54 8.40
CA VAL A 19 -24.43 13.02 7.20
C VAL A 19 -23.66 14.33 7.46
N CYS A 20 -22.61 14.58 6.69
CA CYS A 20 -21.90 15.85 6.66
C CYS A 20 -22.85 16.96 6.20
N PRO A 21 -23.02 18.05 6.97
CA PRO A 21 -23.94 19.12 6.60
C PRO A 21 -23.51 19.90 5.35
N ASN A 22 -22.23 19.85 4.99
CA ASN A 22 -21.70 20.57 3.83
C ASN A 22 -21.80 19.79 2.50
N CYS A 23 -21.60 18.46 2.53
CA CYS A 23 -21.57 17.65 1.29
C CYS A 23 -22.54 16.46 1.27
N GLY A 24 -23.24 16.20 2.39
CA GLY A 24 -24.17 15.08 2.52
C GLY A 24 -23.51 13.71 2.66
N TYR A 25 -22.18 13.62 2.73
CA TYR A 25 -21.47 12.35 2.87
C TYR A 25 -21.75 11.72 4.23
N ALA A 26 -22.01 10.41 4.29
CA ALA A 26 -22.44 9.76 5.52
C ALA A 26 -21.34 9.83 6.57
N VAL A 27 -21.67 10.29 7.79
CA VAL A 27 -20.69 10.36 8.89
C VAL A 27 -20.25 8.97 9.29
N LYS A 28 -21.12 7.97 9.17
CA LYS A 28 -20.73 6.57 9.32
C LYS A 28 -19.59 6.19 8.37
N ASP A 29 -19.64 6.65 7.12
CA ASP A 29 -18.60 6.34 6.14
C ASP A 29 -17.35 7.19 6.36
N ILE A 30 -17.47 8.46 6.80
CA ILE A 30 -16.32 9.27 7.25
C ILE A 30 -15.62 8.58 8.43
N LEU A 31 -16.40 8.09 9.41
CA LEU A 31 -15.88 7.35 10.55
C LEU A 31 -15.28 6.03 10.08
N ASN A 32 -15.87 5.35 9.09
CA ASN A 32 -15.30 4.16 8.50
C ASN A 32 -14.04 4.44 7.70
N ASP A 33 -13.87 5.61 7.08
CA ASP A 33 -12.66 6.01 6.38
C ASP A 33 -11.56 6.38 7.38
N LEU A 34 -11.91 7.10 8.45
CA LEU A 34 -11.01 7.46 9.56
C LEU A 34 -10.60 6.24 10.39
N ASN A 35 -11.51 5.28 10.54
CA ASN A 35 -11.21 3.97 11.13
C ASN A 35 -10.67 2.99 10.06
N GLY A 36 -10.74 3.34 8.77
CA GLY A 36 -10.52 2.48 7.59
C GLY A 36 -9.29 2.85 6.78
N ASP A 37 -8.40 3.67 7.34
CA ASP A 37 -6.95 3.42 7.22
C ASP A 37 -6.58 1.97 7.64
N SER A 38 -7.55 1.24 8.21
CA SER A 38 -7.52 -0.19 8.47
C SER A 38 -8.32 -1.06 7.46
N ASN A 39 -8.72 -0.60 6.26
CA ASN A 39 -9.30 -1.53 5.26
C ASN A 39 -9.06 -1.22 3.77
N CYS A 40 -8.07 -0.38 3.47
CA CYS A 40 -7.31 -0.51 2.22
C CYS A 40 -5.87 -1.00 2.48
N PHE A 41 -5.50 -1.24 3.74
CA PHE A 41 -4.19 -1.75 4.16
C PHE A 41 -4.20 -2.44 5.54
N ASN A 42 -5.25 -3.18 5.92
CA ASN A 42 -5.12 -4.12 7.04
C ASN A 42 -4.60 -5.47 6.54
N ASN A 43 -3.29 -5.57 6.45
CA ASN A 43 -2.58 -6.38 7.42
C ASN A 43 -1.33 -5.61 7.86
N SER A 44 -1.24 -5.41 9.17
CA SER A 44 -0.06 -5.00 9.93
C SER A 44 0.37 -3.54 9.77
N ILE A 45 0.20 -2.76 10.84
CA ILE A 45 1.29 -2.25 11.70
C ILE A 45 0.61 -1.32 12.71
N GLU A 46 0.47 -1.80 13.95
CA GLU A 46 0.33 -0.91 15.10
C GLU A 46 1.72 -0.30 15.35
N GLU A 47 1.90 0.97 15.00
CA GLU A 47 3.06 1.75 15.42
C GLU A 47 2.97 2.00 16.94
N SER A 48 3.72 1.19 17.69
CA SER A 48 4.08 1.55 19.07
C SER A 48 5.21 2.57 19.01
N GLN A 49 4.90 3.80 19.38
CA GLN A 49 5.92 4.79 19.69
C GLN A 49 6.77 4.28 20.85
N ASN A 50 8.04 4.00 20.62
CA ASN A 50 9.03 4.07 21.68
C ASN A 50 10.32 4.67 21.14
N GLY A 51 10.50 5.97 21.38
CA GLY A 51 11.81 6.58 21.35
C GLY A 51 12.60 6.03 22.53
N GLN A 52 13.40 5.01 22.30
CA GLN A 52 14.50 4.64 23.18
C GLN A 52 15.79 5.04 22.49
N SER A 53 16.61 5.79 23.21
CA SER A 53 18.00 6.07 22.88
C SER A 53 18.72 4.76 22.54
N GLU A 54 19.27 4.67 21.33
CA GLU A 54 20.07 3.54 20.87
C GLU A 54 21.28 3.35 21.81
N GLU A 55 21.25 2.28 22.60
CA GLU A 55 22.46 1.76 23.23
C GLU A 55 23.39 1.28 22.12
N PHE A 56 24.58 1.88 22.05
CA PHE A 56 25.64 1.51 21.12
C PHE A 56 26.08 0.07 21.41
N ASN A 57 25.67 -0.88 20.56
CA ASN A 57 26.18 -2.25 20.58
C ASN A 57 27.54 -2.27 19.87
N GLU A 58 28.65 -2.39 20.62
CA GLU A 58 30.02 -2.49 20.08
C GLU A 58 30.23 -3.68 19.12
N ASN A 59 29.30 -4.66 19.10
CA ASN A 59 29.34 -5.82 18.21
C ASN A 59 28.36 -5.73 17.02
N ALA A 60 27.77 -4.56 16.75
CA ALA A 60 26.89 -4.39 15.60
C ALA A 60 27.65 -4.54 14.27
N PHE A 61 27.20 -5.47 13.42
CA PHE A 61 27.67 -5.60 12.05
C PHE A 61 26.86 -4.70 11.13
N VAL A 62 27.50 -3.61 10.70
CA VAL A 62 26.87 -2.53 9.94
C VAL A 62 27.26 -2.61 8.46
N VAL A 63 26.29 -2.42 7.58
CA VAL A 63 26.46 -2.25 6.12
C VAL A 63 25.89 -0.91 5.69
N LYS A 64 26.14 -0.52 4.43
CA LYS A 64 25.59 0.72 3.89
C LYS A 64 24.45 0.42 2.91
N ILE A 65 23.26 0.94 3.21
CA ILE A 65 22.06 0.82 2.37
C ILE A 65 21.53 2.22 2.10
N ASN A 66 21.40 2.61 0.82
CA ASN A 66 20.89 3.93 0.42
C ASN A 66 21.62 5.07 1.15
N ASN A 67 22.96 5.01 1.18
CA ASN A 67 23.86 5.91 1.92
C ASN A 67 23.66 6.00 3.44
N LYS A 68 22.88 5.11 4.05
CA LYS A 68 22.70 5.01 5.51
C LYS A 68 23.46 3.80 6.05
N ASN A 69 24.05 3.96 7.22
CA ASN A 69 24.65 2.85 7.96
C ASN A 69 23.53 2.10 8.68
N ILE A 70 23.32 0.83 8.32
CA ILE A 70 22.25 -0.02 8.84
C ILE A 70 22.86 -1.23 9.54
N ASP A 71 22.43 -1.49 10.78
CA ASP A 71 22.78 -2.71 11.51
C ASP A 71 22.04 -3.92 10.93
N VAL A 72 22.81 -4.90 10.47
CA VAL A 72 22.30 -6.16 9.89
C VAL A 72 22.78 -7.38 10.67
N SER A 73 23.19 -7.20 11.93
CA SER A 73 23.67 -8.28 12.82
C SER A 73 22.67 -9.42 12.94
N GLU A 74 21.39 -9.10 13.09
CA GLU A 74 20.34 -10.09 13.24
C GLU A 74 20.21 -10.99 12.00
N VAL A 75 20.09 -10.39 10.81
CA VAL A 75 19.98 -11.16 9.56
C VAL A 75 21.25 -11.95 9.29
N LYS A 76 22.41 -11.38 9.62
CA LYS A 76 23.70 -12.06 9.51
C LYS A 76 23.74 -13.30 10.40
N ASN A 77 23.35 -13.18 11.67
CA ASN A 77 23.33 -14.29 12.61
C ASN A 77 22.38 -15.41 12.16
N ILE A 78 21.19 -15.06 11.66
CA ILE A 78 20.22 -16.04 11.14
C ILE A 78 20.82 -16.79 9.95
N LEU A 79 21.33 -16.07 8.95
CA LEU A 79 21.85 -16.69 7.72
C LEU A 79 23.12 -17.51 7.99
N GLN A 80 24.01 -17.07 8.88
CA GLN A 80 25.25 -17.79 9.21
C GLN A 80 25.01 -19.10 9.98
N GLN A 81 23.87 -19.25 10.65
CA GLN A 81 23.52 -20.49 11.36
C GLN A 81 22.93 -21.57 10.44
N LEU A 82 22.55 -21.21 9.20
CA LEU A 82 21.97 -22.15 8.26
C LEU A 82 23.02 -23.10 7.68
N PRO A 83 22.67 -24.39 7.47
CA PRO A 83 23.46 -25.32 6.68
C PRO A 83 23.77 -24.75 5.28
N GLU A 84 24.93 -25.11 4.72
CA GLU A 84 25.36 -24.61 3.40
C GLU A 84 24.37 -24.97 2.29
N ASP A 85 23.74 -26.15 2.37
CA ASP A 85 22.71 -26.55 1.40
C ASP A 85 21.44 -25.70 1.53
N ASP A 86 21.03 -25.34 2.75
CA ASP A 86 19.88 -24.45 2.98
C ASP A 86 20.18 -23.03 2.48
N LEU A 87 21.41 -22.54 2.64
CA LEU A 87 21.85 -21.25 2.09
C LEU A 87 21.75 -21.21 0.56
N LYS A 88 22.02 -22.33 -0.14
CA LYS A 88 21.80 -22.40 -1.60
C LYS A 88 20.32 -22.24 -1.96
N HIS A 89 19.42 -22.78 -1.15
CA HIS A 89 17.97 -22.60 -1.33
C HIS A 89 17.53 -21.16 -1.09
N TYR A 90 17.97 -20.53 0.00
CA TYR A 90 17.68 -19.12 0.28
C TYR A 90 18.17 -18.21 -0.84
N ARG A 91 19.41 -18.41 -1.28
CA ARG A 91 19.99 -17.68 -2.42
C ARG A 91 19.14 -17.81 -3.68
N TYR A 92 18.66 -19.02 -4.00
CA TYR A 92 17.79 -19.25 -5.16
C TYR A 92 16.45 -18.51 -5.00
N ILE A 93 15.79 -18.64 -3.84
CA ILE A 93 14.51 -18.00 -3.56
C ILE A 93 14.60 -16.48 -3.73
N TYR A 94 15.67 -15.86 -3.20
CA TYR A 94 15.90 -14.44 -3.36
C TYR A 94 16.24 -14.05 -4.80
N SER A 95 16.96 -14.89 -5.55
CA SER A 95 17.24 -14.63 -6.97
C SER A 95 16.00 -14.68 -7.86
N GLU A 96 14.99 -15.46 -7.48
CA GLU A 96 13.73 -15.58 -8.21
C GLU A 96 12.73 -14.47 -7.88
N ASN A 97 13.05 -13.57 -6.93
CA ASN A 97 12.14 -12.57 -6.40
C ASN A 97 10.80 -13.22 -5.98
N ALA A 98 10.89 -14.21 -5.09
CA ALA A 98 9.78 -15.07 -4.71
C ALA A 98 8.59 -14.35 -4.04
N VAL A 99 8.72 -13.05 -3.75
CA VAL A 99 7.63 -12.19 -3.27
C VAL A 99 6.70 -11.75 -4.41
N SER A 100 7.17 -11.78 -5.67
CA SER A 100 6.29 -11.63 -6.83
C SER A 100 5.48 -12.89 -7.09
N SER A 101 4.28 -12.76 -7.64
CA SER A 101 3.45 -13.92 -8.01
C SER A 101 4.19 -14.89 -8.94
N GLU A 102 4.88 -14.36 -9.95
CA GLU A 102 5.65 -15.18 -10.88
C GLU A 102 6.86 -15.87 -10.22
N GLY A 103 7.56 -15.19 -9.31
CA GLY A 103 8.66 -15.75 -8.55
C GLY A 103 8.20 -16.84 -7.58
N HIS A 104 7.11 -16.58 -6.87
CA HIS A 104 6.44 -17.55 -6.00
C HIS A 104 6.12 -18.83 -6.76
N ASP A 105 5.49 -18.71 -7.94
CA ASP A 105 5.12 -19.86 -8.76
C ASP A 105 6.35 -20.68 -9.21
N ARG A 106 7.46 -20.01 -9.57
CA ARG A 106 8.71 -20.68 -9.94
C ARG A 106 9.35 -21.43 -8.77
N CYS A 107 9.39 -20.82 -7.59
CA CYS A 107 9.88 -21.49 -6.37
C CYS A 107 8.97 -22.64 -5.95
N LYS A 108 7.65 -22.42 -5.97
CA LYS A 108 6.66 -23.43 -5.61
C LYS A 108 6.74 -24.65 -6.52
N LYS A 109 6.88 -24.46 -7.84
CA LYS A 109 7.09 -25.58 -8.79
C LYS A 109 8.35 -26.41 -8.47
N ARG A 110 9.36 -25.79 -7.86
CA ARG A 110 10.60 -26.46 -7.49
C ARG A 110 10.51 -27.19 -6.15
N TYR A 111 9.71 -26.70 -5.21
CA TYR A 111 9.71 -27.16 -3.81
C TYR A 111 8.43 -27.89 -3.39
N CYS A 112 7.33 -27.82 -4.17
CA CYS A 112 5.99 -28.24 -3.74
C CYS A 112 5.88 -29.71 -3.28
N ASP A 113 6.76 -30.60 -3.74
CA ASP A 113 6.68 -32.03 -3.46
C ASP A 113 7.62 -32.48 -2.32
N GLN A 114 8.42 -31.57 -1.74
CA GLN A 114 9.38 -31.88 -0.69
C GLN A 114 9.09 -31.05 0.56
N LEU A 115 8.45 -31.68 1.56
CA LEU A 115 8.00 -31.03 2.81
C LEU A 115 9.08 -30.15 3.45
N TYR A 116 10.30 -30.66 3.60
CA TYR A 116 11.46 -29.91 4.12
C TYR A 116 11.78 -28.65 3.33
N LEU A 117 11.68 -28.70 1.99
CA LEU A 117 11.97 -27.55 1.13
C LEU A 117 10.83 -26.51 1.15
N ASN A 118 9.59 -26.93 1.41
CA ASN A 118 8.49 -26.00 1.64
C ASN A 118 8.70 -25.22 2.95
N ASP A 119 9.11 -25.90 4.03
CA ASP A 119 9.42 -25.22 5.30
C ASP A 119 10.59 -24.22 5.14
N LEU A 120 11.62 -24.59 4.36
CA LEU A 120 12.72 -23.68 4.00
C LEU A 120 12.25 -22.48 3.18
N TYR A 121 11.36 -22.72 2.20
CA TYR A 121 10.77 -21.65 1.40
C TYR A 121 10.02 -20.65 2.29
N ASP A 122 9.13 -21.13 3.14
CA ASP A 122 8.36 -20.29 4.06
C ASP A 122 9.26 -19.52 5.03
N SER A 123 10.33 -20.15 5.51
CA SER A 123 11.31 -19.50 6.39
C SER A 123 12.06 -18.36 5.67
N ALA A 124 12.45 -18.58 4.41
CA ALA A 124 13.13 -17.57 3.61
C ALA A 124 12.23 -16.35 3.31
N ILE A 125 10.94 -16.58 3.02
CA ILE A 125 9.96 -15.52 2.81
C ILE A 125 9.72 -14.73 4.09
N LYS A 126 9.54 -15.41 5.24
CA LYS A 126 9.37 -14.73 6.54
C LYS A 126 10.56 -13.86 6.90
N LEU A 127 11.79 -14.31 6.61
CA LEU A 127 12.99 -13.50 6.83
C LEU A 127 13.02 -12.26 5.94
N LEU A 128 12.57 -12.37 4.69
CA LEU A 128 12.48 -11.24 3.77
C LEU A 128 11.46 -10.21 4.28
N GLU A 129 10.26 -10.66 4.65
CA GLU A 129 9.18 -9.82 5.18
C GLU A 129 9.58 -9.12 6.49
N SER A 130 10.31 -9.81 7.38
CA SER A 130 10.78 -9.20 8.64
C SER A 130 11.85 -8.12 8.41
N CYS A 131 12.61 -8.22 7.33
CA CYS A 131 13.67 -7.27 6.98
C CYS A 131 13.14 -6.05 6.21
N GLU A 132 12.01 -6.16 5.51
CA GLU A 132 11.47 -5.11 4.64
C GLU A 132 11.25 -3.79 5.40
N GLN A 133 10.54 -3.87 6.54
CA GLN A 133 10.25 -2.70 7.37
C GLN A 133 11.49 -2.17 8.09
N LYS A 134 12.37 -3.07 8.52
CA LYS A 134 13.56 -2.74 9.31
C LYS A 134 14.61 -1.99 8.49
N TYR A 135 14.75 -2.32 7.21
CA TYR A 135 15.80 -1.77 6.35
C TYR A 135 15.30 -0.73 5.33
N ASP A 136 14.01 -0.39 5.36
CA ASP A 136 13.39 0.60 4.46
C ASP A 136 13.64 0.30 2.98
N LEU A 137 13.47 -0.94 2.57
CA LEU A 137 13.63 -1.39 1.17
C LEU A 137 12.38 -2.13 0.76
N ILE A 138 11.89 -1.91 -0.47
CA ILE A 138 10.79 -2.72 -1.01
C ILE A 138 11.23 -4.19 -1.17
N ASP A 139 10.27 -5.11 -1.15
CA ASP A 139 10.47 -6.56 -1.30
C ASP A 139 11.53 -6.98 -2.32
N ARG A 140 11.46 -6.43 -3.53
CA ARG A 140 12.41 -6.75 -4.60
C ARG A 140 13.83 -6.33 -4.26
N SER A 141 14.01 -5.12 -3.74
CA SER A 141 15.31 -4.63 -3.33
C SER A 141 15.82 -5.37 -2.10
N MET A 142 14.93 -5.82 -1.20
CA MET A 142 15.30 -6.66 -0.08
C MET A 142 15.81 -8.03 -0.51
N ALA A 143 15.12 -8.70 -1.43
CA ALA A 143 15.58 -9.96 -2.02
C ALA A 143 16.97 -9.80 -2.67
N GLU A 144 17.14 -8.74 -3.47
CA GLU A 144 18.41 -8.44 -4.13
C GLU A 144 19.54 -8.17 -3.12
N PHE A 145 19.26 -7.44 -2.04
CA PHE A 145 20.19 -7.19 -0.96
C PHE A 145 20.63 -8.49 -0.28
N LEU A 146 19.69 -9.32 0.18
CA LEU A 146 19.99 -10.58 0.88
C LEU A 146 20.78 -11.54 0.00
N LYS A 147 20.43 -11.62 -1.29
CA LYS A 147 21.15 -12.42 -2.28
C LYS A 147 22.60 -11.94 -2.44
N GLN A 148 22.82 -10.64 -2.56
CA GLN A 148 24.17 -10.07 -2.62
C GLN A 148 24.95 -10.28 -1.31
N PHE A 149 24.27 -10.18 -0.18
CA PHE A 149 24.90 -10.37 1.13
C PHE A 149 25.39 -11.81 1.32
N ILE A 150 24.59 -12.79 0.89
CA ILE A 150 24.99 -14.21 0.82
C ILE A 150 26.14 -14.42 -0.19
N ASP A 151 26.02 -13.86 -1.40
CA ASP A 151 27.06 -13.97 -2.45
C ASP A 151 28.43 -13.43 -1.99
N ASN A 152 28.44 -12.42 -1.13
CA ASN A 152 29.65 -11.82 -0.56
C ASN A 152 30.11 -12.48 0.75
N GLY A 153 29.53 -13.63 1.12
CA GLY A 153 29.91 -14.37 2.33
C GLY A 153 29.68 -13.58 3.62
N PHE A 154 28.61 -12.78 3.69
CA PHE A 154 28.26 -11.96 4.86
C PHE A 154 29.31 -10.89 5.23
N SER A 155 30.07 -10.44 4.22
CA SER A 155 31.03 -9.32 4.32
C SER A 155 30.34 -7.96 4.17
N TYR A 156 31.06 -6.88 4.48
CA TYR A 156 30.57 -5.52 4.29
C TYR A 156 30.17 -5.30 2.82
N ILE A 157 29.01 -4.69 2.60
CA ILE A 157 28.52 -4.31 1.28
C ILE A 157 27.94 -2.88 1.32
N GLU A 158 28.07 -2.19 0.19
CA GLU A 158 27.26 -1.00 -0.12
C GLU A 158 26.15 -1.43 -1.10
N PHE A 159 24.90 -1.14 -0.76
CA PHE A 159 23.74 -1.52 -1.54
C PHE A 159 22.83 -0.32 -1.79
N GLU A 160 22.40 -0.15 -3.03
CA GLU A 160 21.44 0.88 -3.45
C GLU A 160 20.18 0.20 -3.96
N GLY A 161 19.03 0.58 -3.42
CA GLY A 161 17.73 -0.04 -3.71
C GLY A 161 16.57 0.92 -3.48
N TYR A 162 15.36 0.50 -3.86
CA TYR A 162 14.19 1.35 -3.74
C TYR A 162 13.66 1.39 -2.32
N SER A 163 13.50 2.60 -1.77
CA SER A 163 12.99 2.80 -0.42
C SER A 163 11.49 2.51 -0.30
N LEU A 164 11.11 1.75 0.73
CA LEU A 164 9.72 1.43 1.01
C LEU A 164 8.95 2.70 1.45
N SER A 165 9.54 3.51 2.32
CA SER A 165 8.93 4.75 2.80
C SER A 165 8.71 5.77 1.68
N GLU A 166 9.67 5.91 0.76
CA GLU A 166 9.53 6.76 -0.41
C GLU A 166 8.45 6.27 -1.37
N TYR A 167 8.39 4.96 -1.62
CA TYR A 167 7.35 4.34 -2.43
C TYR A 167 5.96 4.58 -1.84
N LYS A 168 5.78 4.33 -0.52
CA LYS A 168 4.53 4.60 0.20
C LYS A 168 4.13 6.08 0.13
N ARG A 169 5.09 7.01 0.25
CA ARG A 169 4.83 8.45 0.10
C ARG A 169 4.29 8.78 -1.29
N HIS A 170 4.90 8.26 -2.34
CA HIS A 170 4.44 8.49 -3.72
C HIS A 170 3.02 7.95 -3.95
N LEU A 171 2.70 6.75 -3.44
CA LEU A 171 1.36 6.20 -3.53
C LEU A 171 0.32 7.09 -2.81
N LYS A 172 0.66 7.58 -1.61
CA LYS A 172 -0.20 8.50 -0.85
C LYS A 172 -0.48 9.80 -1.61
N GLU A 173 0.53 10.37 -2.26
CA GLU A 173 0.37 11.57 -3.09
C GLU A 173 -0.53 11.33 -4.31
N ILE A 174 -0.36 10.20 -5.00
CA ILE A 174 -1.20 9.81 -6.14
C ILE A 174 -2.65 9.66 -5.69
N CYS A 175 -2.89 8.94 -4.59
CA CYS A 175 -4.23 8.76 -4.02
C CYS A 175 -4.87 10.10 -3.62
N GLN A 176 -4.12 10.99 -2.99
CA GLN A 176 -4.65 12.32 -2.64
C GLN A 176 -5.00 13.16 -3.87
N ARG A 177 -4.25 13.05 -4.97
CA ARG A 177 -4.55 13.75 -6.23
C ARG A 177 -5.82 13.19 -6.88
N THR A 178 -6.03 11.88 -6.89
CA THR A 178 -7.24 11.28 -7.49
C THR A 178 -8.50 11.62 -6.69
N VAL A 179 -8.41 11.74 -5.36
CA VAL A 179 -9.51 12.21 -4.50
C VAL A 179 -9.83 13.69 -4.74
N ARG A 180 -8.81 14.57 -4.78
CA ARG A 180 -9.01 16.02 -4.98
C ARG A 180 -9.54 16.36 -6.38
N ASN A 181 -9.13 15.62 -7.40
CA ASN A 181 -9.55 15.85 -8.79
C ASN A 181 -10.83 15.09 -9.17
N ARG A 182 -11.52 14.47 -8.20
CA ARG A 182 -12.78 13.80 -8.47
C ARG A 182 -13.87 14.85 -8.75
N PRO A 183 -14.55 14.79 -9.91
CA PRO A 183 -15.63 15.72 -10.22
C PRO A 183 -16.71 15.67 -9.15
N LYS A 184 -17.16 16.85 -8.70
CA LYS A 184 -18.19 17.02 -7.68
C LYS A 184 -19.44 17.63 -8.32
N CYS A 185 -20.60 17.30 -7.77
CA CYS A 185 -21.83 17.97 -8.15
C CYS A 185 -21.75 19.45 -7.77
N PRO A 186 -21.90 20.39 -8.73
CA PRO A 186 -21.79 21.82 -8.44
C PRO A 186 -22.90 22.33 -7.50
N THR A 187 -24.00 21.60 -7.39
CA THR A 187 -25.14 21.98 -6.53
C THR A 187 -25.02 21.50 -5.08
N CYS A 188 -24.51 20.30 -4.83
CA CYS A 188 -24.51 19.70 -3.48
C CYS A 188 -23.15 19.18 -3.02
N GLY A 189 -22.10 19.34 -3.82
CA GLY A 189 -20.75 18.88 -3.51
C GLY A 189 -20.55 17.37 -3.53
N SER A 190 -21.60 16.57 -3.75
CA SER A 190 -21.52 15.11 -3.78
C SER A 190 -20.62 14.61 -4.91
N THR A 191 -19.74 13.64 -4.60
CA THR A 191 -18.91 12.89 -5.55
C THR A 191 -19.64 11.67 -6.12
N ASN A 192 -20.85 11.36 -5.63
CA ASN A 192 -21.72 10.31 -6.14
C ASN A 192 -22.41 10.78 -7.42
N ILE A 193 -21.64 10.76 -8.50
CA ILE A 193 -22.04 11.26 -9.81
C ILE A 193 -21.85 10.16 -10.86
N ARG A 194 -22.72 10.13 -11.86
CA ARG A 194 -22.65 9.21 -13.00
C ARG A 194 -22.58 9.97 -14.31
N LYS A 195 -21.83 9.44 -15.29
CA LYS A 195 -21.91 9.95 -16.67
C LYS A 195 -23.26 9.55 -17.26
N ILE A 196 -23.93 10.49 -17.90
CA ILE A 196 -25.17 10.23 -18.65
C ILE A 196 -24.75 9.54 -19.95
N GLY A 197 -25.16 8.27 -20.13
CA GLY A 197 -24.78 7.46 -21.28
C GLY A 197 -25.45 7.92 -22.58
N THR A 198 -24.89 7.53 -23.73
CA THR A 198 -25.37 7.93 -25.07
C THR A 198 -26.81 7.46 -25.35
N GLY A 199 -27.24 6.32 -24.78
CA GLY A 199 -28.62 5.82 -24.91
C GLY A 199 -29.67 6.60 -24.11
N GLU A 200 -29.35 7.07 -22.91
CA GLU A 200 -30.25 7.92 -22.08
C GLU A 200 -30.45 9.32 -22.70
N ARG A 201 -29.49 9.79 -23.51
CA ARG A 201 -29.62 11.05 -24.27
C ARG A 201 -30.69 10.96 -25.36
N VAL A 202 -30.75 9.83 -26.09
CA VAL A 202 -31.68 9.65 -27.22
C VAL A 202 -33.13 9.44 -26.75
N ALA A 203 -33.35 8.73 -25.63
CA ALA A 203 -34.69 8.56 -25.06
C ALA A 203 -35.36 9.90 -24.67
N SER A 204 -34.57 10.93 -24.36
CA SER A 204 -35.09 12.27 -24.03
C SER A 204 -35.51 13.11 -25.24
N VAL A 205 -35.10 12.72 -26.46
CA VAL A 205 -35.40 13.42 -27.71
C VAL A 205 -36.66 12.87 -28.38
N VAL A 206 -37.00 11.60 -28.14
CA VAL A 206 -38.16 10.94 -28.79
C VAL A 206 -39.48 11.21 -28.06
N GLY A 207 -39.46 11.57 -26.77
CA GLY A 207 -40.68 11.69 -25.95
C GLY A 207 -41.31 13.08 -25.84
N LEU A 208 -40.55 14.18 -25.97
CA LEU A 208 -41.05 15.55 -25.83
C LEU A 208 -40.18 16.51 -26.67
N GLY A 209 -40.65 16.89 -27.85
CA GLY A 209 -39.95 17.80 -28.75
C GLY A 209 -39.41 19.06 -28.04
N LEU A 210 -38.16 19.44 -28.36
CA LEU A 210 -37.46 20.70 -28.08
C LEU A 210 -37.59 21.38 -26.68
N LEU A 211 -38.12 20.71 -25.65
CA LEU A 211 -38.30 21.27 -24.29
C LEU A 211 -37.65 20.44 -23.19
N SER A 212 -36.71 19.55 -23.51
CA SER A 212 -35.95 18.84 -22.49
C SER A 212 -34.73 19.64 -22.05
N LYS A 213 -34.73 20.10 -20.78
CA LYS A 213 -33.60 20.75 -20.07
C LYS A 213 -32.34 19.85 -19.91
N LYS A 214 -32.13 18.87 -20.82
CA LYS A 214 -31.10 17.81 -20.77
C LYS A 214 -30.15 17.79 -21.97
N ILE A 215 -30.36 18.65 -22.97
CA ILE A 215 -29.46 18.77 -24.12
C ILE A 215 -28.15 19.42 -23.63
N ASN A 216 -26.99 18.79 -23.89
CA ASN A 216 -25.62 19.14 -23.48
C ASN A 216 -25.14 18.75 -22.06
N LYS A 217 -25.87 17.94 -21.30
CA LYS A 217 -25.41 17.53 -19.96
C LYS A 217 -24.64 16.21 -19.99
N THR A 218 -23.49 16.18 -19.31
CA THR A 218 -22.56 15.03 -19.33
C THR A 218 -22.67 14.17 -18.06
N TRP A 219 -23.06 14.77 -16.94
CA TRP A 219 -23.08 14.19 -15.62
C TRP A 219 -24.44 14.35 -14.94
N SER A 220 -24.78 13.40 -14.07
CA SER A 220 -25.93 13.42 -13.18
C SER A 220 -25.47 13.09 -11.77
N CYS A 221 -25.90 13.87 -10.79
CA CYS A 221 -25.68 13.58 -9.37
C CYS A 221 -26.74 12.59 -8.89
N ASN A 222 -26.31 11.47 -8.30
CA ASN A 222 -27.21 10.48 -7.71
C ASN A 222 -27.75 10.92 -6.34
N ASN A 223 -27.13 11.91 -5.71
CA ASN A 223 -27.53 12.41 -4.39
C ASN A 223 -28.64 13.48 -4.48
N CYS A 224 -28.48 14.49 -5.35
CA CYS A 224 -29.46 15.59 -5.47
C CYS A 224 -30.22 15.62 -6.80
N GLY A 225 -29.90 14.74 -7.75
CA GLY A 225 -30.54 14.73 -9.08
C GLY A 225 -30.13 15.84 -10.03
N HIS A 226 -29.25 16.77 -9.62
CA HIS A 226 -28.73 17.81 -10.50
C HIS A 226 -27.94 17.22 -11.67
N THR A 227 -28.06 17.83 -12.84
CA THR A 227 -27.43 17.38 -14.09
C THR A 227 -26.68 18.55 -14.74
N TRP A 228 -25.43 18.33 -15.16
CA TRP A 228 -24.55 19.33 -15.79
C TRP A 228 -23.63 18.71 -16.84
#